data_AF-A0A6C8H0D2-F1
#
_entry.id   AF-A0A6C8H0D2-F1
#
_cell.length_a   1.000
_cell.length_b   1.000
_cell.length_c   1.000
_cell.angle_alpha   90.00
_cell.angle_beta   90.00
_cell.angle_gamma   90.00
#
_symmetry.space_group_name_H-M   'P 1'
#
loop_
_entity.id
_entity.type
_entity.pdbx_description
1 polymer ?
#
loop_
_entity_poly.entity_id
_entity_poly.type
_entity_poly.pdbx_seq_one_letter_code
_entity_poly.pdbx_strand_id
1 'polypeptide(L)' 'MTFIFDVNKEYHAGANLTDKFLCLETYSGLGRYSSDPDYPCQLLSIDSDDVCIGHELLQALKK' A
#
# COMPACT_ATOMS: atom_id res chain seq x y z
N MET A 1 6.19 -7.15 14.05
CA MET A 1 5.05 -7.61 13.22
C MET A 1 5.65 -8.38 12.05
N THR A 2 5.17 -9.58 11.75
CA THR A 2 5.69 -10.39 10.63
C THR A 2 4.68 -10.33 9.49
N PHE A 3 5.11 -9.90 8.31
CA PHE A 3 4.28 -9.94 7.09
C PHE A 3 4.40 -11.33 6.46
N ILE A 4 3.26 -11.99 6.23
CA ILE A 4 3.21 -13.31 5.60
C ILE A 4 2.45 -13.18 4.29
N PHE A 5 3.09 -13.54 3.18
CA PHE A 5 2.49 -13.53 1.84
C PHE A 5 2.35 -14.96 1.34
N ASP A 6 1.14 -15.31 0.91
CA ASP A 6 0.83 -16.63 0.37
C ASP A 6 1.52 -16.85 -0.98
N VAL A 7 2.05 -18.06 -1.18
CA VAL A 7 2.68 -18.47 -2.43
C VAL A 7 1.65 -18.43 -3.56
N ASN A 8 2.04 -17.89 -4.72
CA ASN A 8 1.21 -17.72 -5.92
C ASN A 8 0.01 -16.76 -5.79
N LYS A 9 -0.10 -16.00 -4.69
CA LYS A 9 -1.07 -14.90 -4.59
C LYS A 9 -0.40 -13.60 -5.02
N GLU A 10 -1.09 -12.83 -5.85
CA GLU A 10 -0.67 -11.48 -6.22
C GLU A 10 -1.17 -10.46 -5.20
N TYR A 11 -0.33 -9.48 -4.90
CA TYR A 11 -0.62 -8.38 -3.98
C TYR A 11 -0.25 -7.08 -4.69
N HIS A 12 -1.17 -6.12 -4.71
CA HIS A 12 -1.00 -4.88 -5.43
C HIS A 12 -1.22 -3.71 -4.48
N ALA A 13 -0.42 -2.66 -4.65
CA ALA A 13 -0.59 -1.40 -3.95
C ALA A 13 -0.23 -0.24 -4.89
N GLY A 14 -0.93 0.88 -4.73
CA GLY A 14 -0.64 2.14 -5.41
C GLY A 14 0.18 3.04 -4.50
N ALA A 15 1.11 3.79 -5.09
CA ALA A 15 1.86 4.85 -4.40
C ALA A 15 1.73 6.14 -5.21
N ASN A 16 0.98 7.10 -4.69
CA ASN A 16 0.68 8.37 -5.34
C ASN A 16 1.32 9.51 -4.55
N LEU A 17 2.38 10.10 -5.12
CA LEU A 17 3.10 11.21 -4.51
C LEU A 17 2.56 12.56 -4.99
N THR A 18 2.35 13.47 -4.05
CA THR A 18 2.01 14.87 -4.30
C THR A 18 3.01 15.79 -3.61
N ASP A 19 2.86 17.09 -3.79
CA ASP A 19 3.61 18.12 -3.05
C ASP A 19 3.24 18.19 -1.55
N LYS A 20 2.17 17.49 -1.13
CA LYS A 20 1.64 17.55 0.24
C LYS A 20 1.77 16.25 1.01
N PHE A 21 1.67 15.12 0.32
CA PHE A 21 1.69 13.79 0.94
C PHE A 21 2.04 12.71 -0.07
N LEU A 22 2.45 11.56 0.47
CA LEU A 22 2.48 10.27 -0.22
C LEU A 22 1.23 9.48 0.19
N CYS A 23 0.39 9.08 -0.77
CA CYS A 23 -0.78 8.23 -0.55
C CYS A 23 -0.44 6.80 -0.96
N LEU A 24 -0.54 5.86 -0.01
CA LEU A 24 -0.43 4.44 -0.26
C LEU A 24 -1.80 3.79 -0.24
N GLU A 25 -2.16 3.11 -1.33
CA GLU A 25 -3.47 2.51 -1.53
C GLU A 25 -3.35 1.00 -1.65
N THR A 26 -4.25 0.25 -1.00
CA THR A 26 -4.41 -1.17 -1.28
C THR A 26 -5.14 -1.35 -2.60
N TYR A 27 -4.63 -2.22 -3.46
CA TYR A 27 -5.28 -2.56 -4.72
C TYR A 27 -5.74 -4.02 -4.68
N SER A 28 -7.02 -4.23 -4.96
CA SER A 28 -7.64 -5.54 -4.99
C SER A 28 -8.26 -5.84 -6.35
N GLY A 29 -8.39 -7.13 -6.67
CA GLY A 29 -8.98 -7.58 -7.92
C GLY A 29 -8.54 -8.98 -8.33
N LEU A 30 -9.00 -9.39 -9.52
CA LEU A 30 -8.60 -10.63 -10.17
C LEU A 30 -8.29 -10.34 -11.64
N GLY A 31 -7.01 -10.39 -12.00
CA GLY A 31 -6.51 -10.00 -13.32
C GLY A 31 -6.42 -8.49 -13.53
N ARG A 32 -7.50 -7.73 -13.25
CA ARG A 32 -7.47 -6.27 -13.18
C ARG A 32 -7.57 -5.82 -11.72
N TYR A 33 -6.63 -5.00 -11.30
CA TYR A 33 -6.53 -4.47 -9.94
C TYR A 33 -6.85 -2.97 -9.93
N SER A 34 -7.53 -2.52 -8.88
CA SER A 34 -7.84 -1.11 -8.63
C SER A 34 -7.83 -0.80 -7.14
N SER A 35 -7.80 0.48 -6.79
CA SER A 35 -7.95 0.95 -5.42
C SER A 35 -9.16 0.28 -4.76
N ASP A 36 -8.93 -0.35 -3.62
CA ASP A 36 -9.93 -1.10 -2.87
C ASP A 36 -10.62 -0.17 -1.86
N PRO A 37 -11.92 0.16 -2.03
CA PRO A 37 -12.62 1.08 -1.15
C PRO A 37 -12.81 0.56 0.28
N ASP A 38 -12.64 -0.74 0.52
CA ASP A 38 -12.73 -1.32 1.87
C ASP A 38 -11.49 -0.98 2.72
N TYR A 39 -10.40 -0.54 2.06
CA TYR A 39 -9.15 -0.15 2.70
C TYR A 39 -8.81 1.32 2.42
N PRO A 40 -8.95 2.20 3.43
CA PRO A 40 -8.62 3.61 3.28
C PRO A 40 -7.16 3.82 2.86
N CYS A 41 -6.89 4.85 2.05
CA CYS A 41 -5.52 5.24 1.73
C CYS A 41 -4.75 5.64 3.00
N GLN A 42 -3.51 5.16 3.10
CA GLN A 42 -2.55 5.60 4.10
C GLN A 42 -1.85 6.88 3.59
N LEU A 43 -2.14 8.02 4.23
CA LEU A 43 -1.49 9.30 3.91
C LEU A 43 -0.24 9.48 4.79
N LEU A 44 0.93 9.54 4.15
CA LEU A 44 2.21 9.78 4.78
C LEU A 44 2.71 11.20 4.48
N SER A 45 3.52 11.74 5.39
CA SER A 45 4.23 12.99 5.15
C SER A 45 5.21 12.80 3.99
N ILE A 46 5.47 13.87 3.23
CA ILE A 46 6.54 13.87 2.22
C ILE A 46 7.94 13.71 2.86
N ASP A 47 8.06 14.02 4.16
CA ASP A 47 9.29 13.89 4.93
C ASP A 47 9.38 12.55 5.69
N SER A 48 8.44 11.62 5.47
CA SER A 48 8.48 10.30 6.08
C SER A 48 9.73 9.54 5.65
N ASP A 49 10.39 8.87 6.60
CA ASP A 49 11.58 8.07 6.30
C ASP A 49 11.24 6.74 5.59
N ASP A 50 12.26 6.15 4.96
CA ASP A 50 12.12 4.92 4.18
C ASP A 50 11.62 3.73 5.02
N VAL A 51 11.91 3.71 6.32
CA VAL A 51 11.47 2.63 7.22
C VAL A 51 9.97 2.71 7.44
N CYS A 52 9.46 3.92 7.69
CA CYS A 52 8.04 4.21 7.81
C CYS A 52 7.31 3.91 6.49
N ILE A 53 7.81 4.42 5.37
CA ILE A 53 7.22 4.18 4.05
C ILE A 53 7.18 2.68 3.73
N GLY A 54 8.29 1.98 3.94
CA GLY A 54 8.37 0.54 3.69
C GLY A 54 7.41 -0.26 4.56
N HIS A 55 7.29 0.09 5.85
CA HIS A 55 6.35 -0.56 6.75
C HIS A 55 4.89 -0.37 6.30
N GLU A 56 4.49 0.87 6.00
CA GLU A 56 3.12 1.18 5.59
C GLU A 56 2.79 0.59 4.21
N LEU A 57 3.76 0.51 3.30
CA LEU A 57 3.61 -0.18 2.02
C LEU A 57 3.38 -1.68 2.20
N LEU A 58 4.13 -2.34 3.08
CA LEU A 58 3.93 -3.76 3.38
C LEU A 58 2.58 -4.01 4.06
N GLN A 59 2.10 -3.07 4.88
CA GLN A 59 0.74 -3.13 5.43
C GLN A 59 -0.33 -3.03 4.34
N ALA A 60 -0.19 -2.08 3.40
CA ALA A 60 -1.12 -1.91 2.29
C ALA A 60 -1.16 -3.13 1.37
N LEU A 61 0.01 -3.72 1.08
CA LEU A 61 0.12 -4.95 0.29
C LEU A 61 -0.49 -6.18 1.00
N LYS A 62 -0.53 -6.21 2.33
CA LYS A 62 -1.02 -7.38 3.07
C LYS A 62 -2.54 -7.45 3.19
N LYS A 63 -3.24 -6.35 2.93
CA LYS A 63 -4.70 -6.26 2.90
C LYS A 63 -5.30 -7.16 1.83
#